data_AF-A0A1U7P549-F1
#
_entry.id   AF-A0A1U7P549-F1
#
_cell.length_a   1.000
_cell.length_b   1.000
_cell.length_c   1.000
_cell.angle_alpha   90.00
_cell.angle_beta   90.00
_cell.angle_gamma   90.00
#
_symmetry.space_group_name_H-M   'P 1'
#
loop_
_entity.id
_entity.type
_entity.pdbx_description
1 polymer ?
#
loop_
_entity_poly.entity_id
_entity_poly.type
_entity_poly.pdbx_seq_one_letter_code
_entity_poly.pdbx_strand_id
1 'polypeptide(L)'
;MDIVVGVRCNRKLEDGRQMRDLMVRGSLVKPTGLDQAMCVSWVWLYRNKEPEQRFVMSNLDLGGKYLARVGKRRWRIEAFFKTVKGRFGLERFAQHSKQGVLRWWCLSGLAFLLCHLQDLDLPLRLPGIWPDWGDLARTVRFSFVPDVHRRALQLELDALDAFQHASPALIL
;
A
#
# COMPACT_ATOMS: atom_id res chain seq x y z
N MET A 1 -27.36 -4.67 10.55
CA MET A 1 -26.06 -4.04 10.23
C MET A 1 -25.54 -4.68 8.97
N ASP A 2 -25.07 -3.86 8.03
CA ASP A 2 -24.60 -4.32 6.74
C ASP A 2 -23.09 -4.47 6.81
N ILE A 3 -22.61 -5.68 6.54
CA ILE A 3 -21.22 -6.06 6.72
C ILE A 3 -20.63 -6.38 5.35
N VAL A 4 -19.51 -5.75 5.03
CA VAL A 4 -18.69 -6.06 3.85
C VAL A 4 -17.28 -6.32 4.30
N VAL A 5 -16.82 -7.55 4.15
CA VAL A 5 -15.51 -8.00 4.67
C VAL A 5 -14.70 -8.73 3.61
N GLY A 6 -13.39 -8.54 3.64
CA GLY A 6 -12.46 -9.31 2.83
C GLY A 6 -12.25 -10.70 3.41
N VAL A 7 -12.08 -11.70 2.55
CA VAL A 7 -11.93 -13.10 2.96
C VAL A 7 -10.70 -13.71 2.27
N ARG A 8 -10.02 -14.62 2.96
CA ARG A 8 -8.92 -15.40 2.37
C ARG A 8 -9.46 -16.38 1.32
N CYS A 9 -8.70 -16.58 0.25
CA CYS A 9 -9.04 -17.48 -0.85
C CYS A 9 -9.15 -18.96 -0.45
N ASN A 10 -8.48 -19.37 0.64
CA ASN A 10 -8.51 -20.73 1.17
C ASN A 10 -9.60 -20.97 2.22
N ARG A 11 -10.51 -20.00 2.45
CA ARG A 11 -11.62 -20.18 3.39
C ARG A 11 -12.55 -21.26 2.86
N LYS A 12 -12.83 -22.27 3.70
CA LYS A 12 -13.72 -23.39 3.39
C LYS A 12 -15.20 -22.98 3.49
N LEU A 13 -15.99 -23.57 2.60
CA LEU A 13 -17.44 -23.54 2.55
C LEU A 13 -18.02 -24.83 3.13
N GLU A 14 -19.31 -24.81 3.52
CA GLU A 14 -19.98 -26.01 4.04
C GLU A 14 -20.08 -27.14 3.01
N ASP A 15 -20.09 -26.81 1.72
CA ASP A 15 -20.12 -27.78 0.61
C ASP A 15 -18.74 -28.39 0.29
N GLY A 16 -17.72 -28.13 1.12
CA GLY A 16 -16.36 -28.65 0.96
C GLY A 16 -15.48 -27.87 -0.02
N ARG A 17 -16.05 -26.93 -0.78
CA ARG A 17 -15.28 -26.05 -1.68
C ARG A 17 -14.53 -24.96 -0.90
N GLN A 18 -13.56 -24.33 -1.54
CA GLN A 18 -12.88 -23.14 -1.04
C GLN A 18 -13.37 -21.88 -1.78
N MET A 19 -13.17 -20.71 -1.18
CA MET A 19 -13.50 -19.43 -1.83
C MET A 19 -12.89 -19.28 -3.23
N ARG A 20 -11.67 -19.77 -3.43
CA ARG A 20 -10.98 -19.74 -4.74
C ARG A 20 -11.67 -20.55 -5.84
N ASP A 21 -12.48 -21.54 -5.47
CA ASP A 21 -13.19 -22.41 -6.41
C ASP A 21 -14.47 -21.74 -6.96
N LEU A 22 -14.83 -20.56 -6.42
CA LEU A 22 -15.95 -19.78 -6.90
C LEU A 22 -15.59 -19.06 -8.21
N MET A 23 -16.27 -19.44 -9.29
CA MET A 23 -16.09 -18.89 -10.65
C MET A 23 -17.16 -17.86 -11.06
N VAL A 24 -18.28 -17.79 -10.33
CA VAL A 24 -19.38 -16.82 -10.55
C VAL A 24 -19.48 -15.76 -9.44
N ARG A 25 -19.31 -14.47 -9.80
CA ARG A 25 -19.48 -13.36 -8.85
C ARG A 25 -20.93 -13.24 -8.40
N GLY A 26 -21.14 -12.93 -7.12
CA GLY A 26 -22.47 -12.81 -6.53
C GLY A 26 -23.04 -14.15 -6.09
N SER A 27 -22.20 -15.18 -5.93
CA SER A 27 -22.63 -16.48 -5.43
C SER A 27 -23.03 -16.36 -3.96
N LEU A 28 -24.21 -16.86 -3.60
CA LEU A 28 -24.62 -17.04 -2.20
C LEU A 28 -24.02 -18.36 -1.70
N VAL A 29 -23.14 -18.27 -0.70
CA VAL A 29 -22.45 -19.44 -0.14
C VAL A 29 -22.43 -19.35 1.37
N LYS A 30 -22.39 -20.49 2.05
CA LYS A 30 -22.30 -20.57 3.51
C LYS A 30 -20.89 -20.97 3.92
N PRO A 31 -20.07 -20.05 4.47
CA PRO A 31 -18.73 -20.39 4.93
C PRO A 31 -18.79 -21.26 6.19
N THR A 32 -17.86 -22.20 6.35
CA THR A 32 -17.86 -23.11 7.50
C THR A 32 -17.81 -22.35 8.84
N GLY A 33 -18.78 -22.56 9.73
CA GLY A 33 -18.86 -21.88 11.03
C GLY A 33 -19.57 -20.53 11.01
N LEU A 34 -20.31 -20.22 9.94
CA LEU A 34 -21.26 -19.12 9.87
C LEU A 34 -22.65 -19.68 9.56
N ASP A 35 -23.65 -19.30 10.36
CA ASP A 35 -25.02 -19.82 10.22
C ASP A 35 -25.80 -19.20 9.05
N GLN A 36 -25.33 -18.07 8.52
CA GLN A 36 -25.99 -17.35 7.45
C GLN A 36 -25.23 -17.47 6.12
N ALA A 37 -25.97 -17.57 5.03
CA ALA A 37 -25.42 -17.47 3.67
C ALA A 37 -24.92 -16.04 3.40
N MET A 38 -23.75 -15.95 2.77
CA MET A 38 -23.07 -14.71 2.44
C MET A 38 -22.99 -14.58 0.91
N CYS A 39 -23.29 -13.40 0.39
CA CYS A 39 -23.04 -13.07 -1.01
C CYS A 39 -21.54 -12.84 -1.20
N VAL A 40 -20.91 -13.56 -2.12
CA VAL A 40 -19.45 -13.51 -2.35
C VAL A 40 -19.15 -12.98 -3.74
N SER A 41 -18.13 -12.12 -3.83
CA SER A 41 -17.57 -11.65 -5.08
C SER A 41 -16.05 -11.51 -4.97
N TRP A 42 -15.38 -11.26 -6.09
CA TRP A 42 -13.93 -11.12 -6.13
C TRP A 42 -13.48 -10.13 -7.20
N VAL A 43 -12.28 -9.62 -6.99
CA VAL A 43 -11.58 -8.72 -7.91
C VAL A 43 -10.14 -9.18 -8.07
N TRP A 44 -9.63 -9.07 -9.29
CA TRP A 44 -8.21 -9.18 -9.57
C TRP A 44 -7.54 -7.83 -9.32
N LEU A 45 -6.53 -7.82 -8.46
CA LEU A 45 -5.67 -6.67 -8.22
C LEU A 45 -4.30 -7.00 -8.81
N TYR A 46 -3.80 -6.16 -9.70
CA TYR A 46 -2.47 -6.32 -10.26
C TYR A 46 -1.49 -5.55 -9.39
N ARG A 47 -0.54 -6.26 -8.78
CA ARG A 47 0.53 -5.66 -7.98
C ARG A 47 1.85 -6.15 -8.54
N ASN A 48 2.73 -5.23 -8.95
CA ASN A 48 4.08 -5.55 -9.43
C ASN A 48 4.11 -6.71 -10.46
N LYS A 49 3.19 -6.70 -11.43
CA LYS A 49 3.01 -7.71 -12.50
C LYS A 49 2.37 -9.04 -12.07
N GLU A 50 2.17 -9.31 -10.78
CA GLU A 50 1.47 -10.49 -10.30
C GLU A 50 -0.02 -10.20 -10.04
N PRO A 51 -0.96 -10.97 -10.63
CA PRO A 51 -2.37 -10.85 -10.34
C PRO A 51 -2.71 -11.52 -9.01
N GLU A 52 -3.20 -10.72 -8.05
CA GLU A 52 -3.71 -11.20 -6.76
C GLU A 52 -5.25 -11.21 -6.79
N GLN A 53 -5.86 -12.39 -6.63
CA GLN A 53 -7.31 -12.51 -6.49
C GLN A 53 -7.72 -12.23 -5.05
N ARG A 54 -8.62 -11.25 -4.85
CA ARG A 54 -9.17 -10.94 -3.53
C ARG A 54 -10.66 -11.16 -3.48
N PHE A 55 -11.10 -11.85 -2.43
CA PHE A 55 -12.49 -12.17 -2.17
C PHE A 55 -13.09 -11.21 -1.16
N VAL A 56 -14.35 -10.87 -1.38
CA VAL A 56 -15.18 -10.04 -0.51
C VAL A 56 -16.52 -10.71 -0.33
N MET A 57 -17.05 -10.68 0.89
CA MET A 57 -18.36 -11.21 1.22
C MET A 57 -19.23 -10.17 1.92
N SER A 58 -20.54 -10.32 1.78
CA SER A 58 -21.54 -9.52 2.49
C SER A 58 -22.71 -10.38 2.96
N ASN A 59 -23.31 -9.98 4.08
CA ASN A 59 -24.54 -10.56 4.60
C ASN A 59 -25.80 -10.13 3.81
N LEU A 60 -25.65 -9.18 2.88
CA LEU A 60 -26.69 -8.76 1.94
C LEU A 60 -26.34 -9.22 0.52
N ASP A 61 -27.36 -9.56 -0.26
CA ASP A 61 -27.20 -9.76 -1.69
C ASP A 61 -27.18 -8.41 -2.42
N LEU A 62 -26.01 -7.76 -2.37
CA LEU A 62 -25.78 -6.47 -3.01
C LEU A 62 -25.50 -6.62 -4.52
N GLY A 63 -25.53 -7.84 -5.06
CA GLY A 63 -25.13 -8.16 -6.43
C GLY A 63 -23.61 -8.21 -6.62
N GLY A 64 -23.14 -9.26 -7.30
CA GLY A 64 -21.72 -9.57 -7.45
C GLY A 64 -20.86 -8.44 -8.03
N LYS A 65 -21.38 -7.66 -8.99
CA LYS A 65 -20.66 -6.53 -9.61
C LYS A 65 -20.47 -5.37 -8.64
N TYR A 66 -21.50 -5.03 -7.86
CA TYR A 66 -21.42 -3.94 -6.89
C TYR A 66 -20.52 -4.32 -5.72
N LEU A 67 -20.65 -5.54 -5.20
CA LEU A 67 -19.79 -6.05 -4.13
C LEU A 67 -18.29 -6.03 -4.53
N ALA A 68 -17.96 -6.46 -5.76
CA ALA A 68 -16.61 -6.33 -6.30
C ALA A 68 -16.12 -4.87 -6.38
N ARG A 69 -16.99 -3.93 -6.75
CA ARG A 69 -16.67 -2.50 -6.83
C ARG A 69 -16.39 -1.92 -5.44
N VAL A 70 -17.20 -2.25 -4.45
CA VAL A 70 -17.00 -1.83 -3.05
C VAL A 70 -15.68 -2.38 -2.51
N GLY A 71 -15.43 -3.68 -2.70
CA GLY A 71 -14.15 -4.31 -2.35
C GLY A 71 -12.98 -3.59 -3.01
N LYS A 72 -13.01 -3.38 -4.33
CA LYS A 72 -11.97 -2.67 -5.08
C LYS A 72 -11.68 -1.27 -4.51
N ARG A 73 -12.72 -0.51 -4.13
CA ARG A 73 -12.56 0.81 -3.48
C ARG A 73 -11.87 0.69 -2.12
N ARG A 74 -12.27 -0.25 -1.27
CA ARG A 74 -11.64 -0.50 0.04
C ARG A 74 -10.15 -0.82 -0.11
N TRP A 75 -9.78 -1.73 -1.02
CA TRP A 75 -8.37 -2.07 -1.22
C TRP A 75 -7.56 -0.93 -1.82
N ARG A 76 -8.15 -0.04 -2.63
CA ARG A 76 -7.46 1.19 -3.07
C ARG A 76 -7.13 2.11 -1.90
N ILE A 77 -8.06 2.29 -0.96
CA ILE A 77 -7.84 3.09 0.25
C ILE A 77 -6.75 2.45 1.12
N GLU A 78 -6.81 1.13 1.32
CA GLU A 78 -5.78 0.39 2.06
C GLU A 78 -4.40 0.50 1.41
N ALA A 79 -4.33 0.35 0.08
CA ALA A 79 -3.09 0.50 -0.67
C ALA A 79 -2.50 1.90 -0.54
N PHE A 80 -3.35 2.94 -0.63
CA PHE A 80 -2.95 4.32 -0.36
C PHE A 80 -2.33 4.45 1.04
N PHE A 81 -3.02 4.02 2.09
CA PHE A 81 -2.49 4.12 3.45
C PHE A 81 -1.21 3.31 3.66
N LYS A 82 -1.08 2.13 3.03
CA LYS A 82 0.17 1.33 3.05
C LYS A 82 1.32 2.10 2.39
N THR A 83 1.06 2.74 1.25
CA THR A 83 2.04 3.58 0.57
C THR A 83 2.48 4.75 1.44
N VAL A 84 1.53 5.51 2.01
CA VAL A 84 1.89 6.68 2.85
C VAL A 84 2.63 6.25 4.12
N LYS A 85 2.27 5.11 4.73
CA LYS A 85 2.98 4.52 5.88
C LYS A 85 4.42 4.13 5.55
N GLY A 86 4.62 3.30 4.52
CA GLY A 86 5.94 2.76 4.21
C GLY A 86 6.84 3.70 3.40
N ARG A 87 6.32 4.32 2.34
CA ARG A 87 7.13 5.12 1.39
C ARG A 87 7.29 6.58 1.81
N PHE A 88 6.34 7.13 2.57
CA PHE A 88 6.36 8.52 3.04
C PHE A 88 6.57 8.66 4.55
N GLY A 89 6.98 7.56 5.21
CA GLY A 89 7.50 7.58 6.57
C GLY A 89 6.47 7.74 7.69
N LEU A 90 5.15 7.70 7.42
CA LEU A 90 4.16 7.75 8.51
C LEU A 90 4.34 6.62 9.55
N GLU A 91 5.04 5.53 9.21
CA GLU A 91 5.38 4.46 10.17
C GLU A 91 6.59 4.78 11.07
N ARG A 92 7.52 5.64 10.64
CA ARG A 92 8.78 5.96 11.35
C ARG A 92 8.62 7.10 12.35
N PHE A 93 7.44 7.16 12.96
CA PHE A 93 7.02 8.26 13.81
C PHE A 93 7.66 8.17 15.20
N ALA A 94 8.51 9.14 15.56
CA ALA A 94 9.22 9.20 16.85
C ALA A 94 9.01 10.54 17.57
N GLN A 95 7.82 11.16 17.44
CA GLN A 95 7.56 12.49 18.00
C GLN A 95 6.52 12.45 19.13
N HIS A 96 6.92 12.90 20.31
CA HIS A 96 6.10 12.82 21.53
C HIS A 96 5.16 14.03 21.74
N SER A 97 5.08 14.98 20.80
CA SER A 97 4.25 16.19 20.91
C SER A 97 3.17 16.27 19.84
N LYS A 98 1.98 16.77 20.20
CA LYS A 98 0.84 16.98 19.28
C LYS A 98 1.22 17.84 18.08
N GLN A 99 2.03 18.89 18.30
CA GLN A 99 2.52 19.77 17.24
C GLN A 99 3.50 19.06 16.30
N GLY A 100 4.36 18.18 16.83
CA GLY A 100 5.25 17.33 16.04
C GLY A 100 4.48 16.38 15.13
N VAL A 101 3.40 15.76 15.64
CA VAL A 101 2.49 14.91 14.85
C VAL A 101 1.94 15.67 13.65
N LEU A 102 1.40 16.87 13.88
CA LEU A 102 0.78 17.68 12.82
C LEU A 102 1.80 18.10 11.76
N ARG A 103 2.99 18.55 12.17
CA ARG A 103 4.07 18.91 11.24
C ARG A 103 4.51 17.71 10.39
N TRP A 104 4.69 16.56 11.03
CA TRP A 104 5.04 15.31 10.35
C TRP A 104 3.99 14.92 9.31
N TRP A 105 2.71 14.96 9.69
CA TRP A 105 1.59 14.70 8.79
C TRP A 105 1.56 15.65 7.60
N CYS A 106 1.77 16.95 7.82
CA CYS A 106 1.82 17.93 6.74
C CYS A 106 2.98 17.65 5.77
N LEU A 107 4.17 17.33 6.29
CA LEU A 107 5.34 17.03 5.47
C LEU A 107 5.18 15.73 4.66
N SER A 108 4.69 14.65 5.28
CA SER A 108 4.37 13.41 4.56
C SER A 108 3.29 13.62 3.50
N GLY A 109 2.27 14.44 3.81
CA GLY A 109 1.22 14.81 2.86
C GLY A 109 1.75 15.63 1.67
N LEU A 110 2.61 16.61 1.93
CA LEU A 110 3.26 17.42 0.90
C LEU A 110 4.17 16.56 0.00
N ALA A 111 4.97 15.67 0.60
CA ALA A 111 5.83 14.75 -0.14
C ALA A 111 5.01 13.82 -1.06
N PHE A 112 3.87 13.31 -0.57
CA PHE A 112 2.93 12.55 -1.40
C PHE A 112 2.36 13.39 -2.54
N LEU A 113 1.92 14.62 -2.26
CA LEU A 113 1.37 15.54 -3.26
C LEU A 113 2.37 15.80 -4.39
N LEU A 114 3.63 16.09 -4.05
CA LEU A 114 4.69 16.31 -5.04
C LEU A 114 4.91 15.08 -5.93
N CYS A 115 4.97 13.88 -5.34
CA CYS A 115 5.08 12.65 -6.11
C CYS A 115 3.85 12.40 -7.00
N HIS A 116 2.67 12.76 -6.51
CA HIS A 116 1.44 12.61 -7.27
C HIS A 116 1.37 13.57 -8.46
N LEU A 117 1.81 14.81 -8.29
CA LEU A 117 1.91 15.80 -9.38
C LEU A 117 2.93 15.32 -10.43
N GLN A 118 4.12 14.87 -10.00
CA GLN A 118 5.11 14.29 -10.91
C GLN A 118 4.57 13.08 -11.71
N ASP A 119 3.76 12.24 -11.06
CA ASP A 119 3.10 11.11 -11.72
C ASP A 119 2.02 11.54 -12.73
N LEU A 120 1.40 12.72 -12.55
CA LEU A 120 0.44 13.28 -13.51
C LEU A 120 1.12 13.87 -14.74
N ASP A 121 2.32 14.42 -14.57
CA ASP A 121 3.11 15.01 -15.66
C ASP A 121 3.76 13.96 -16.59
N LEU A 122 3.69 12.67 -16.25
CA LEU A 122 4.31 11.61 -17.05
C LEU A 122 3.48 11.29 -18.31
N PRO A 123 4.04 11.38 -19.53
CA PRO A 123 3.27 11.30 -20.78
C PRO A 123 2.74 9.90 -21.13
N LEU A 124 3.25 8.84 -20.48
CA LEU A 124 2.87 7.45 -20.74
C LEU A 124 2.22 6.83 -19.50
N ARG A 125 0.91 6.97 -19.36
CA ARG A 125 0.12 6.20 -18.38
C ARG A 125 -0.48 4.96 -19.03
N LEU A 126 0.04 3.79 -18.67
CA LEU A 126 -0.68 2.54 -18.89
C LEU A 126 -1.89 2.49 -17.96
N PRO A 127 -3.13 2.43 -18.50
CA PRO A 127 -4.33 2.46 -17.67
C PRO A 127 -4.38 1.23 -16.74
N GLY A 128 -4.60 1.48 -15.44
CA GLY A 128 -4.78 0.44 -14.44
C GLY A 128 -3.51 -0.05 -13.73
N ILE A 129 -2.33 0.45 -14.10
CA ILE A 129 -1.08 0.18 -13.40
C ILE A 129 -0.87 1.24 -12.33
N TRP A 130 -0.64 0.80 -11.09
CA TRP A 130 -0.25 1.71 -10.01
C TRP A 130 1.22 2.10 -10.17
N PRO A 131 1.57 3.38 -9.99
CA PRO A 131 2.95 3.81 -10.11
C PRO A 131 3.81 3.26 -8.97
N ASP A 132 5.10 3.05 -9.22
CA ASP A 132 6.05 2.76 -8.14
C ASP A 132 6.36 4.06 -7.39
N TRP A 133 5.61 4.26 -6.31
CA TRP A 133 5.74 5.44 -5.45
C TRP A 133 7.13 5.61 -4.81
N GLY A 134 7.93 4.54 -4.71
CA GLY A 134 9.30 4.67 -4.16
C GLY A 134 10.27 5.17 -5.20
N ASP A 135 10.15 4.71 -6.43
CA ASP A 135 10.95 5.23 -7.54
C ASP A 135 10.57 6.68 -7.84
N LEU A 136 9.27 7.02 -7.81
CA LEU A 136 8.81 8.41 -7.90
C LEU A 136 9.33 9.26 -6.74
N ALA A 137 9.22 8.80 -5.49
CA ALA A 137 9.75 9.53 -4.35
C ALA A 137 11.27 9.75 -4.45
N ARG A 138 12.02 8.75 -4.94
CA ARG A 138 13.46 8.87 -5.21
C ARG A 138 13.73 9.92 -6.29
N THR A 139 12.98 9.87 -7.39
CA THR A 139 13.11 10.80 -8.53
C THR A 139 12.81 12.23 -8.12
N VAL A 140 11.69 12.47 -7.42
CA VAL A 140 11.29 13.78 -6.90
C VAL A 140 12.34 14.29 -5.91
N ARG A 141 12.84 13.43 -5.00
CA ARG A 141 13.90 13.81 -4.06
C ARG A 141 15.16 14.28 -4.79
N PHE A 142 15.59 13.57 -5.84
CA PHE A 142 16.77 13.97 -6.61
C PHE A 142 16.53 15.20 -7.50
N SER A 143 15.28 15.44 -7.91
CA SER A 143 14.95 16.59 -8.76
C SER A 143 14.83 17.89 -7.98
N PHE A 144 14.18 17.86 -6.81
CA PHE A 144 13.87 19.08 -6.04
C PHE A 144 14.91 19.42 -4.96
N VAL A 145 15.61 18.41 -4.43
CA VAL A 145 16.58 18.62 -3.35
C VAL A 145 17.93 17.92 -3.61
N PRO A 146 18.53 18.05 -4.82
CA PRO A 146 19.79 17.39 -5.15
C PRO A 146 20.93 17.85 -4.22
N ASP A 147 21.04 19.16 -3.97
CA ASP A 147 22.12 19.72 -3.17
C ASP A 147 22.01 19.35 -1.69
N VAL A 148 20.80 19.32 -1.15
CA VAL A 148 20.56 18.89 0.24
C VAL A 148 20.93 17.42 0.39
N HIS A 149 20.56 16.58 -0.57
CA HIS A 149 20.93 15.17 -0.53
C HIS A 149 22.44 14.96 -0.65
N ARG A 150 23.09 15.69 -1.57
CA ARG A 150 24.55 15.67 -1.74
C ARG A 150 25.26 16.11 -0.46
N ARG A 151 24.79 17.18 0.18
CA ARG A 151 25.35 17.67 1.45
C ARG A 151 25.21 16.64 2.57
N ALA A 152 24.06 15.98 2.69
CA ALA A 152 23.84 14.94 3.69
C ALA A 152 24.79 13.74 3.50
N LEU A 153 24.97 13.30 2.25
CA LEU A 153 25.93 12.24 1.93
C LEU A 153 27.37 12.66 2.23
N GLN A 154 27.74 13.90 1.91
CA GLN A 154 29.06 14.43 2.24
C GLN A 154 29.34 14.38 3.74
N LEU A 155 28.36 14.77 4.57
CA LEU A 155 28.49 14.70 6.03
C LEU A 155 28.65 13.27 6.55
N GLU A 156 27.97 12.29 5.95
CA GLU A 156 28.14 10.87 6.30
C GLU A 156 29.53 10.35 5.91
N LEU A 157 30.04 10.73 4.73
CA LEU A 157 31.42 10.41 4.31
C LEU A 157 32.44 11.03 5.26
N ASP A 158 32.32 12.32 5.55
CA ASP A 158 33.25 13.03 6.43
C ASP A 158 33.28 12.38 7.84
N ALA A 159 32.13 11.89 8.33
CA ALA A 159 32.04 11.17 9.59
C ALA A 159 32.71 9.78 9.55
N LEU A 160 32.57 9.05 8.42
CA LEU A 160 33.25 7.77 8.20
C LEU A 160 34.77 7.96 8.13
N ASP A 161 35.22 8.97 7.39
CA ASP A 161 36.64 9.30 7.27
C ASP A 161 37.19 9.68 8.65
N ALA A 162 36.51 10.53 9.41
CA ALA A 162 36.92 10.89 10.77
C ALA A 162 37.02 9.66 11.69
N PHE A 163 36.09 8.70 11.59
CA PHE A 163 36.12 7.47 12.36
C PHE A 163 37.33 6.58 11.99
N GLN A 164 37.62 6.43 10.70
CA GLN A 164 38.77 5.67 10.21
C GLN A 164 40.10 6.31 10.64
N HIS A 165 40.22 7.63 10.53
CA HIS A 165 41.43 8.36 10.96
C HIS A 165 41.62 8.32 12.49
N ALA A 166 40.53 8.25 13.27
CA ALA A 166 40.57 8.12 14.73
C ALA A 166 40.84 6.68 15.23
N SER A 167 40.72 5.66 14.36
CA SER A 167 41.04 4.26 14.65
C SER A 167 42.19 3.76 13.78
N PRO A 168 43.46 4.15 14.07
CA PRO A 168 44.62 3.70 13.28
C PRO A 168 44.96 2.21 13.44
N ALA A 169 44.16 1.42 14.16
CA ALA A 169 44.47 0.03 14.52
C ALA A 169 43.28 -0.92 14.25
N LEU A 170 42.90 -1.09 12.98
CA LEU A 170 42.09 -2.23 12.53
C LEU A 170 42.20 -2.49 11.01
N ILE A 171 43.38 -2.25 10.45
CA ILE A 171 43.78 -2.80 9.15
C ILE A 171 45.11 -3.54 9.34
N LEU A 172 45.02 -4.73 9.92
CA LEU A 172 45.88 -5.88 9.67
C LEU A 172 44.99 -7.12 9.70
#